data_AF-A0AAN8KAZ9-F1
#
_entry.id   AF-A0AAN8KAZ9-F1
#
_cell.length_a   1.000
_cell.length_b   1.000
_cell.length_c   1.000
_cell.angle_alpha   90.00
_cell.angle_beta   90.00
_cell.angle_gamma   90.00
#
_symmetry.space_group_name_H-M   'P 1'
#
loop_
_entity.id
_entity.type
_entity.pdbx_description
1 polymer ?
#
loop_
_entity_poly.entity_id
_entity_poly.type
_entity_poly.pdbx_seq_one_letter_code
_entity_poly.pdbx_strand_id
1 'polypeptide(L)'
;MYSDEILPIYDCMMRSSDYTFTAVLDFDEIIVPKKGPLDLIPMLNHEYQHDEHAAAFVFRIENFILNWTTSNETNLHFMKYVKRTLALQDQSKIVYVQGRYKTVNMHTTEALRGFGIVFLPSKKAAVHHYTVCRPAWSQSSCLSEINRHYDRTMMGIETHLLERLKMVPDDLRLGK
;
A
#
# COMPACT_ATOMS: atom_id res chain seq x y z
N MET A 1 24.33 -15.03 -2.52
CA MET A 1 24.13 -14.81 -1.08
C MET A 1 22.69 -14.34 -0.92
N TYR A 2 21.75 -15.26 -0.66
CA TYR A 2 20.35 -14.88 -0.45
C TYR A 2 20.28 -14.22 0.93
N SER A 3 19.89 -12.94 0.97
CA SER A 3 19.71 -12.16 2.20
C SER A 3 18.66 -12.83 3.09
N ASP A 4 18.88 -12.83 4.40
CA ASP A 4 17.92 -13.32 5.42
C ASP A 4 16.52 -12.69 5.27
N GLU A 5 16.42 -11.55 4.59
CA GLU A 5 15.17 -10.85 4.29
C GLU A 5 14.30 -11.54 3.22
N ILE A 6 14.91 -12.37 2.36
CA ILE A 6 14.22 -13.03 1.25
C ILE A 6 13.52 -14.31 1.72
N LEU A 7 14.10 -15.01 2.70
CA LEU A 7 13.58 -16.30 3.18
C LEU A 7 12.18 -16.17 3.83
N PRO A 8 11.89 -15.18 4.69
CA PRO A 8 10.55 -14.95 5.22
C PRO A 8 9.50 -14.66 4.14
N ILE A 9 9.90 -13.98 3.06
CA ILE A 9 9.00 -13.67 1.93
C ILE A 9 8.57 -14.98 1.26
N TYR A 10 9.52 -15.87 0.93
CA TYR A 10 9.20 -17.16 0.31
C TYR A 10 8.43 -18.10 1.26
N ASP A 11 8.74 -18.14 2.57
CA ASP A 11 7.96 -18.93 3.53
C ASP A 11 6.51 -18.43 3.62
N CYS A 12 6.31 -17.10 3.69
CA CYS A 12 4.98 -16.49 3.66
C CYS A 12 4.22 -16.85 2.38
N MET A 13 4.90 -16.87 1.22
CA MET A 13 4.28 -17.25 -0.05
C MET A 13 3.90 -18.73 -0.10
N MET A 14 4.77 -19.62 0.36
CA MET A 14 4.46 -21.06 0.43
C MET A 14 3.24 -21.33 1.31
N ARG A 15 3.15 -20.64 2.46
CA ARG A 15 2.00 -20.71 3.36
C ARG A 15 0.76 -20.03 2.82
N SER A 16 0.90 -19.10 1.87
CA SER A 16 -0.21 -18.40 1.22
C SER A 16 -0.52 -18.94 -0.18
N SER A 17 -0.03 -20.14 -0.52
CA SER A 17 -0.24 -20.76 -1.83
C SER A 17 -1.71 -21.04 -2.16
N ASP A 18 -2.57 -21.19 -1.15
CA ASP A 18 -4.02 -21.39 -1.31
C ASP A 18 -4.79 -20.08 -1.57
N TYR A 19 -4.15 -18.91 -1.44
CA TYR A 19 -4.79 -17.63 -1.74
C TYR A 19 -4.64 -17.29 -3.23
N THR A 20 -5.64 -16.63 -3.82
CA THR A 20 -5.52 -16.17 -5.22
C THR A 20 -4.52 -15.02 -5.35
N PHE A 21 -4.54 -14.11 -4.38
CA PHE A 21 -3.73 -12.91 -4.36
C PHE A 21 -2.88 -12.83 -3.10
N THR A 22 -1.62 -12.43 -3.26
CA THR A 22 -0.72 -12.13 -2.13
C THR A 22 -0.11 -10.74 -2.32
N ALA A 23 -0.04 -9.96 -1.25
CA ALA A 23 0.61 -8.67 -1.24
C ALA A 23 1.61 -8.63 -0.07
N VAL A 24 2.76 -8.00 -0.29
CA VAL A 24 3.68 -7.64 0.78
C VAL A 24 3.50 -6.15 1.00
N LEU A 25 3.10 -5.75 2.20
CA LEU A 25 2.87 -4.35 2.58
C LEU A 25 3.69 -3.99 3.80
N ASP A 26 4.23 -2.78 3.82
CA ASP A 26 4.88 -2.24 5.00
C ASP A 26 3.82 -1.73 5.99
N PHE A 27 4.16 -1.68 7.28
CA PHE A 27 3.21 -1.25 8.32
C PHE A 27 2.77 0.22 8.19
N ASP A 28 3.52 1.02 7.45
CA ASP A 28 3.24 2.43 7.13
C ASP A 28 2.57 2.60 5.75
N GLU A 29 2.11 1.51 5.13
CA GLU A 29 1.41 1.49 3.85
C GLU A 29 -0.06 1.06 3.99
N ILE A 30 -0.94 1.69 3.21
CA ILE A 30 -2.35 1.30 3.09
C ILE A 30 -2.84 1.44 1.65
N ILE A 31 -3.54 0.43 1.15
CA ILE A 31 -4.18 0.51 -0.17
C ILE A 31 -5.49 1.27 -0.03
N VAL A 32 -5.62 2.38 -0.76
CA VAL A 32 -6.78 3.28 -0.70
C VAL A 32 -7.50 3.29 -2.04
N PRO A 33 -8.76 2.79 -2.12
CA PRO A 33 -9.57 2.93 -3.32
C PRO A 33 -9.98 4.40 -3.50
N LYS A 34 -9.87 4.93 -4.72
CA LYS A 34 -10.18 6.35 -5.01
C LYS A 34 -11.65 6.60 -5.38
N LYS A 35 -12.44 5.56 -5.64
CA LYS A 35 -13.87 5.66 -5.97
C LYS A 35 -14.71 4.64 -5.19
N GLY A 36 -15.66 5.15 -4.40
CA GLY A 36 -16.68 4.35 -3.71
C GLY A 36 -16.14 3.36 -2.65
N PRO A 37 -17.04 2.65 -1.95
CA PRO A 37 -16.64 1.52 -1.12
C PRO A 37 -16.24 0.37 -2.06
N LEU A 38 -14.97 0.32 -2.45
CA LEU A 38 -14.42 -0.79 -3.22
C LEU A 38 -13.52 -1.60 -2.29
N ASP A 39 -14.08 -2.69 -1.79
CA ASP A 39 -13.29 -3.75 -1.17
C ASP A 39 -12.21 -4.18 -2.17
N LEU A 40 -10.96 -4.20 -1.70
CA LEU A 40 -9.79 -4.51 -2.52
C LEU A 40 -9.93 -5.85 -3.26
N ILE A 41 -10.49 -6.86 -2.60
CA ILE A 41 -10.63 -8.21 -3.16
C ILE A 41 -11.62 -8.24 -4.34
N PRO A 42 -12.87 -7.75 -4.22
CA PRO A 42 -13.75 -7.58 -5.38
C PRO A 42 -13.14 -6.80 -6.53
N MET A 43 -12.38 -5.73 -6.25
CA MET A 43 -11.68 -4.98 -7.30
C MET A 43 -10.66 -5.88 -8.02
N LEU A 44 -9.79 -6.56 -7.28
CA LEU A 44 -8.78 -7.45 -7.85
C LEU A 44 -9.42 -8.62 -8.62
N ASN A 45 -10.51 -9.19 -8.13
CA ASN A 45 -11.28 -10.21 -8.83
C ASN A 45 -11.81 -9.70 -10.18
N HIS A 46 -12.32 -8.47 -10.22
CA HIS A 46 -12.79 -7.85 -11.46
C HIS A 46 -11.65 -7.63 -12.46
N GLU A 47 -10.50 -7.11 -12.01
CA GLU A 47 -9.34 -6.93 -12.88
C GLU A 47 -8.80 -8.28 -13.38
N TYR A 48 -8.81 -9.31 -12.53
CA TYR A 48 -8.38 -10.66 -12.88
C TYR A 48 -9.30 -11.35 -13.89
N GLN A 49 -10.61 -11.11 -13.83
CA GLN A 49 -11.54 -11.59 -14.85
C GLN A 49 -11.33 -10.89 -16.20
N HIS A 50 -10.85 -9.64 -16.19
CA HIS A 50 -10.57 -8.90 -17.42
C HIS A 50 -9.20 -9.26 -18.02
N ASP A 51 -8.22 -9.55 -17.17
CA ASP A 51 -6.88 -9.98 -17.56
C ASP A 51 -6.53 -11.32 -16.89
N GLU A 52 -7.09 -12.40 -17.44
CA GLU A 52 -6.90 -13.75 -16.92
C GLU A 52 -5.45 -14.25 -17.07
N HIS A 53 -4.58 -13.49 -17.73
CA HIS A 53 -3.15 -13.76 -17.88
C HIS A 53 -2.29 -12.89 -16.95
N ALA A 54 -2.90 -12.14 -16.03
CA ALA A 54 -2.16 -11.39 -15.03
C ALA A 54 -1.36 -12.32 -14.10
N ALA A 55 -0.06 -12.06 -14.00
CA ALA A 55 0.84 -12.57 -12.96
C ALA A 55 0.86 -11.65 -11.72
N ALA A 56 0.60 -10.37 -11.92
CA ALA A 56 0.59 -9.38 -10.85
C ALA A 56 -0.18 -8.11 -11.25
N PHE A 57 -0.69 -7.42 -10.24
CA PHE A 57 -1.28 -6.09 -10.32
C PHE A 57 -0.37 -5.06 -9.63
N VAL A 58 -0.01 -4.01 -10.35
CA VAL A 58 0.92 -2.98 -9.90
C VAL A 58 0.17 -1.72 -9.54
N PHE A 59 0.31 -1.31 -8.28
CA PHE A 59 -0.27 -0.10 -7.72
C PHE A 59 0.79 1.00 -7.66
N ARG A 60 0.39 2.22 -7.98
CA ARG A 60 1.24 3.39 -7.76
C ARG A 60 1.30 3.73 -6.28
N ILE A 61 2.49 4.02 -5.77
CA ILE A 61 2.68 4.54 -4.41
C ILE A 61 2.55 6.07 -4.43
N GLU A 62 1.78 6.58 -3.48
CA GLU A 62 1.61 7.98 -3.12
C GLU A 62 2.26 8.20 -1.75
N ASN A 63 3.44 8.81 -1.73
CA ASN A 63 4.20 9.05 -0.51
C ASN A 63 3.73 10.34 0.18
N PHE A 64 3.38 10.23 1.46
CA PHE A 64 2.96 11.33 2.32
C PHE A 64 3.98 11.56 3.44
N ILE A 65 4.48 12.80 3.53
CA ILE A 65 5.58 13.15 4.45
C ILE A 65 5.06 13.41 5.87
N LEU A 66 5.68 12.77 6.86
CA LEU A 66 5.34 12.88 8.29
C LEU A 66 6.27 13.80 9.10
N ASN A 67 7.28 14.44 8.49
CA ASN A 67 8.25 15.34 9.15
C ASN A 67 7.64 16.66 9.69
N TRP A 68 6.35 16.66 10.00
CA TRP A 68 5.56 17.84 10.34
C TRP A 68 4.96 17.75 11.73
N THR A 69 4.56 18.89 12.28
CA THR A 69 3.73 18.90 13.47
C THR A 69 2.41 18.20 13.19
N THR A 70 1.95 17.41 14.16
CA THR A 70 0.65 16.75 14.09
C THR A 70 -0.44 17.82 13.95
N SER A 71 -1.39 17.55 13.06
CA SER A 71 -2.44 18.50 12.65
C SER A 71 -3.86 17.98 12.93
N ASN A 72 -3.98 16.80 13.54
CA ASN A 72 -5.25 16.19 13.95
C ASN A 72 -5.06 15.37 15.23
N GLU A 73 -6.04 15.42 16.11
CA GLU A 73 -6.07 14.67 17.37
C GLU A 73 -6.78 13.33 17.15
N THR A 74 -5.98 12.28 16.92
CA THR A 74 -6.48 10.94 16.59
C THR A 74 -5.49 9.87 17.02
N ASN A 75 -5.98 8.66 17.29
CA ASN A 75 -5.14 7.52 17.65
C ASN A 75 -4.54 6.81 16.43
N LEU A 76 -5.01 7.11 15.21
CA LEU A 76 -4.44 6.55 13.99
C LEU A 76 -3.19 7.33 13.57
N HIS A 77 -2.02 6.67 13.51
CA HIS A 77 -0.73 7.33 13.26
C HIS A 77 -0.74 8.21 12.00
N PHE A 78 -1.18 7.66 10.86
CA PHE A 78 -1.23 8.38 9.59
C PHE A 78 -2.26 9.53 9.57
N MET A 79 -3.32 9.45 10.38
CA MET A 79 -4.32 10.52 10.47
C MET A 79 -3.85 11.71 11.30
N LYS A 80 -2.75 11.59 12.05
CA LYS A 80 -2.15 12.73 12.77
C LYS A 80 -1.57 13.79 11.81
N TYR A 81 -1.33 13.44 10.54
CA TYR A 81 -0.62 14.27 9.56
C TYR A 81 -1.51 14.66 8.36
N VAL A 82 -2.69 15.23 8.61
CA VAL A 82 -3.65 15.64 7.57
C VAL A 82 -3.30 16.95 6.87
N LYS A 83 -2.59 17.86 7.54
CA LYS A 83 -2.03 19.06 6.89
C LYS A 83 -0.68 18.71 6.28
N ARG A 84 -0.64 18.51 4.96
CA ARG A 84 0.52 17.94 4.24
C ARG A 84 0.68 18.51 2.83
N THR A 85 1.80 18.22 2.18
CA THR A 85 2.04 18.51 0.76
C THR A 85 1.35 17.48 -0.14
N LEU A 86 1.32 17.72 -1.45
CA LEU A 86 0.89 16.72 -2.44
C LEU A 86 1.77 15.48 -2.36
N ALA A 87 1.19 14.32 -2.65
CA ALA A 87 1.91 13.05 -2.59
C ALA A 87 3.07 13.02 -3.60
N LEU A 88 4.23 12.55 -3.16
CA LEU A 88 5.37 12.26 -4.04
C LEU A 88 5.23 10.85 -4.61
N GLN A 89 5.62 10.67 -5.87
CA GLN A 89 5.43 9.41 -6.59
C GLN A 89 6.77 8.93 -7.13
N ASP A 90 7.32 7.86 -6.56
CA ASP A 90 8.64 7.35 -6.91
C ASP A 90 8.72 5.82 -7.04
N GLN A 91 7.72 5.08 -6.53
CA GLN A 91 7.73 3.62 -6.48
C GLN A 91 6.35 3.02 -6.77
N SER A 92 6.33 1.69 -6.91
CA SER A 92 5.12 0.90 -7.04
C SER A 92 5.07 -0.24 -6.02
N LYS A 93 3.86 -0.69 -5.70
CA LYS A 93 3.61 -1.89 -4.91
C LYS A 93 2.94 -2.94 -5.76
N ILE A 94 3.20 -4.21 -5.46
CA ILE A 94 2.78 -5.33 -6.29
C ILE A 94 1.87 -6.26 -5.49
N VAL A 95 0.72 -6.58 -6.08
CA VAL A 95 -0.13 -7.68 -5.65
C VAL A 95 0.06 -8.83 -6.63
N TYR A 96 0.52 -9.96 -6.14
CA TYR A 96 0.88 -11.13 -6.92
C TYR A 96 -0.32 -12.05 -7.12
N VAL A 97 -0.43 -12.65 -8.31
CA VAL A 97 -1.35 -13.76 -8.58
C VAL A 97 -0.58 -15.05 -8.41
N GLN A 98 -1.06 -15.93 -7.51
CA GLN A 98 -0.30 -17.12 -7.13
C GLN A 98 -0.03 -18.07 -8.32
N GLY A 99 1.19 -18.62 -8.36
CA GLY A 99 1.63 -19.58 -9.37
C GLY A 99 1.97 -19.01 -10.75
N ARG A 100 2.06 -17.69 -10.92
CA ARG A 100 2.21 -17.03 -12.23
C ARG A 100 3.43 -16.13 -12.40
N TYR A 101 4.28 -16.05 -11.38
CA TYR A 101 5.50 -15.25 -11.37
C TYR A 101 6.71 -16.14 -11.03
N LYS A 102 7.91 -15.69 -11.41
CA LYS A 102 9.19 -16.37 -11.14
C LYS A 102 9.87 -15.83 -9.90
N THR A 103 9.76 -14.52 -9.68
CA THR A 103 10.51 -13.81 -8.63
C THR A 103 9.60 -12.86 -7.89
N VAL A 104 9.86 -12.72 -6.59
CA VAL A 104 9.20 -11.75 -5.71
C VAL A 104 10.25 -10.81 -5.15
N ASN A 105 9.96 -9.52 -5.27
CA ASN A 105 10.73 -8.44 -4.69
C ASN A 105 9.75 -7.38 -4.15
N MET A 106 10.23 -6.43 -3.37
CA MET A 106 9.40 -5.38 -2.77
C MET A 106 8.73 -4.48 -3.82
N HIS A 107 9.42 -4.24 -4.95
CA HIS A 107 8.98 -3.29 -5.98
C HIS A 107 9.04 -3.85 -7.41
N THR A 108 9.50 -5.09 -7.59
CA THR A 108 9.65 -5.71 -8.92
C THR A 108 9.23 -7.17 -8.90
N THR A 109 8.82 -7.68 -10.05
CA THR A 109 8.50 -9.09 -10.27
C THR A 109 8.77 -9.47 -11.71
N GLU A 110 9.06 -10.75 -11.95
CA GLU A 110 9.13 -11.33 -13.28
C GLU A 110 7.98 -12.33 -13.46
N ALA A 111 7.20 -12.19 -14.53
CA ALA A 111 6.13 -13.12 -14.84
C ALA A 111 6.67 -14.46 -15.41
N LEU A 112 5.94 -15.55 -15.17
CA LEU A 112 6.15 -16.79 -15.92
C LEU A 112 5.74 -16.61 -17.38
N ARG A 113 6.30 -17.43 -18.27
CA ARG A 113 5.99 -17.37 -19.71
C ARG A 113 4.49 -17.54 -19.93
N GLY A 114 3.89 -16.63 -20.69
CA GLY A 114 2.45 -16.62 -20.98
C GLY A 114 1.62 -15.75 -20.04
N PHE A 115 2.24 -15.18 -18.99
CA PHE A 115 1.59 -14.23 -18.08
C PHE A 115 2.19 -12.83 -18.21
N GLY A 116 1.43 -11.82 -17.80
CA GLY A 116 1.78 -10.40 -17.89
C GLY A 116 1.67 -9.66 -16.56
N ILE A 117 2.27 -8.47 -16.50
CA ILE A 117 2.17 -7.56 -15.34
C ILE A 117 1.17 -6.46 -15.71
N VAL A 118 0.15 -6.26 -14.87
CA VAL A 118 -0.94 -5.32 -15.11
C VAL A 118 -0.78 -4.08 -14.24
N PHE A 119 -0.64 -2.91 -14.85
CA PHE A 119 -0.56 -1.64 -14.12
C PHE A 119 -1.96 -1.08 -13.86
N LEU A 120 -2.32 -0.96 -12.58
CA LEU A 120 -3.62 -0.42 -12.21
C LEU A 120 -3.61 1.10 -12.28
N PRO A 121 -4.62 1.72 -12.92
CA PRO A 121 -4.75 3.18 -12.92
C PRO A 121 -4.91 3.73 -11.50
N SER A 122 -4.15 4.78 -11.14
CA SER A 122 -4.24 5.43 -9.82
C SER A 122 -5.63 5.96 -9.49
N LYS A 123 -6.47 6.22 -10.50
CA LYS A 123 -7.89 6.60 -10.36
C LYS A 123 -8.78 5.48 -9.80
N LYS A 124 -8.32 4.21 -9.82
CA LYS A 124 -9.03 3.07 -9.23
C LYS A 124 -8.60 2.91 -7.77
N ALA A 125 -7.29 2.76 -7.55
CA ALA A 125 -6.68 2.65 -6.23
C ALA A 125 -5.22 3.10 -6.27
N ALA A 126 -4.70 3.53 -5.12
CA ALA A 126 -3.28 3.82 -4.92
C ALA A 126 -2.85 3.30 -3.55
N VAL A 127 -1.55 3.05 -3.39
CA VAL A 127 -0.96 2.74 -2.07
C VAL A 127 -0.52 4.05 -1.46
N HIS A 128 -1.09 4.41 -0.33
CA HIS A 128 -0.58 5.52 0.47
C HIS A 128 0.59 5.01 1.32
N HIS A 129 1.76 5.63 1.20
CA HIS A 129 2.93 5.35 2.03
C HIS A 129 3.23 6.54 2.94
N TYR A 130 3.17 6.37 4.25
CA TYR A 130 3.39 7.43 5.22
C TYR A 130 4.83 7.38 5.73
N THR A 131 5.66 8.31 5.28
CA THR A 131 7.11 8.18 5.43
C THR A 131 7.78 9.52 5.77
N VAL A 132 9.09 9.48 6.01
CA VAL A 132 9.90 10.69 6.19
C VAL A 132 10.49 11.16 4.86
N CYS A 133 10.88 12.43 4.77
CA CYS A 133 11.55 12.93 3.57
C CYS A 133 12.87 12.17 3.33
N ARG A 134 12.96 11.47 2.19
CA ARG A 134 14.12 10.68 1.81
C ARG A 134 15.21 11.57 1.20
N PRO A 135 16.50 11.18 1.28
CA PRO A 135 17.60 11.93 0.66
C PRO A 135 17.45 12.15 -0.85
N ALA A 136 16.74 11.24 -1.55
CA ALA A 136 16.49 11.34 -2.98
C ALA A 136 15.47 12.43 -3.38
N TRP A 137 14.72 12.98 -2.41
CA TRP A 137 13.73 14.02 -2.66
C TRP A 137 14.28 15.38 -2.25
N SER A 138 13.95 16.41 -3.03
CA SER A 138 14.34 17.77 -2.67
C SER A 138 13.58 18.23 -1.42
N GLN A 139 14.25 19.00 -0.56
CA GLN A 139 13.58 19.59 0.60
C GLN A 139 12.43 20.51 0.18
N SER A 140 12.46 21.16 -0.98
CA SER A 140 11.33 21.97 -1.43
C SER A 140 10.11 21.11 -1.81
N SER A 141 10.31 19.89 -2.33
CA SER A 141 9.22 18.95 -2.63
C SER A 141 8.60 18.34 -1.37
N CYS A 142 9.43 17.98 -0.40
CA CYS A 142 8.96 17.40 0.87
C CYS A 142 8.46 18.45 1.86
N LEU A 143 9.23 19.54 2.00
CA LEU A 143 9.23 20.44 3.14
C LEU A 143 8.75 21.88 2.81
N SER A 144 8.09 22.09 1.68
CA SER A 144 7.49 23.41 1.40
C SER A 144 6.23 23.65 2.23
N GLU A 145 6.24 24.69 3.07
CA GLU A 145 5.06 25.10 3.83
C GLU A 145 3.96 25.70 2.94
N ILE A 146 4.35 26.34 1.85
CA ILE A 146 3.47 27.10 0.94
C ILE A 146 2.52 26.15 0.19
N ASN A 147 2.94 24.91 -0.04
CA ASN A 147 2.18 23.91 -0.79
C ASN A 147 1.35 22.97 0.11
N ARG A 148 1.17 23.33 1.39
CA ARG A 148 0.41 22.50 2.32
C ARG A 148 -1.09 22.68 2.11
N HIS A 149 -1.80 21.57 2.08
CA HIS A 149 -3.26 21.51 2.06
C HIS A 149 -3.75 20.54 3.13
N TYR A 150 -5.05 20.58 3.39
CA TYR A 150 -5.70 19.67 4.32
C TYR A 150 -6.24 18.47 3.53
N ASP A 151 -5.59 17.32 3.65
CA ASP A 151 -6.02 16.10 2.98
C ASP A 151 -7.21 15.46 3.70
N ARG A 152 -8.37 15.48 3.04
CA ARG A 152 -9.62 14.89 3.53
C ARG A 152 -9.84 13.46 3.06
N THR A 153 -8.98 12.93 2.19
CA THR A 153 -9.17 11.61 1.54
C THR A 153 -9.35 10.51 2.57
N MET A 154 -8.54 10.53 3.63
CA MET A 154 -8.55 9.49 4.66
C MET A 154 -9.62 9.71 5.74
N MET A 155 -10.18 10.92 5.84
CA MET A 155 -11.19 11.22 6.85
C MET A 155 -12.48 10.42 6.62
N GLY A 156 -12.82 10.13 5.36
CA GLY A 156 -13.99 9.31 5.02
C GLY A 156 -13.88 7.86 5.49
N ILE A 157 -12.67 7.36 5.77
CA ILE A 157 -12.44 5.97 6.16
C ILE A 157 -11.95 5.82 7.61
N GLU A 158 -11.66 6.91 8.32
CA GLU A 158 -11.16 6.89 9.70
C GLU A 158 -12.09 6.12 10.66
N THR A 159 -13.40 6.38 10.61
CA THR A 159 -14.37 5.67 11.43
C THR A 159 -14.33 4.17 11.18
N HIS A 160 -14.30 3.75 9.92
CA HIS A 160 -14.25 2.34 9.53
C HIS A 160 -12.94 1.67 10.02
N LEU A 161 -11.81 2.37 9.93
CA LEU A 161 -10.52 1.85 10.42
C LEU A 161 -10.52 1.70 11.94
N LEU A 162 -11.06 2.68 12.67
CA LEU A 162 -11.19 2.62 14.13
C LEU A 162 -12.13 1.48 14.57
N GLU A 163 -13.23 1.25 13.84
CA GLU A 163 -14.14 0.13 14.11
C GLU A 163 -13.46 -1.22 13.86
N ARG A 164 -12.72 -1.37 12.76
CA ARG A 164 -11.95 -2.58 12.47
C ARG A 164 -10.87 -2.84 13.52
N LEU A 165 -10.19 -1.81 14.01
CA LEU A 165 -9.21 -1.94 15.10
C LEU A 165 -9.83 -2.43 16.41
N LYS A 166 -11.09 -2.09 16.70
CA LYS A 166 -11.80 -2.62 17.88
C LYS A 166 -12.14 -4.10 17.76
N MET A 167 -12.14 -4.67 16.54
CA MET A 167 -12.34 -6.10 16.31
C MET A 167 -11.05 -6.91 16.48
N VAL A 168 -9.89 -6.25 16.53
CA VAL A 168 -8.61 -6.91 16.81
C VAL A 168 -8.55 -7.23 18.30
N PRO A 169 -8.31 -8.50 18.70
CA PRO A 169 -8.14 -8.90 20.08
C PRO A 169 -7.16 -8.01 20.86
N ASP A 170 -7.48 -7.72 22.13
CA ASP A 170 -6.74 -6.74 22.94
C ASP A 170 -5.28 -7.15 23.20
N ASP A 171 -4.99 -8.45 23.29
CA ASP A 171 -3.66 -9.03 23.38
C ASP A 171 -2.80 -8.68 22.15
N LEU A 172 -3.36 -8.87 20.95
CA LEU A 172 -2.68 -8.52 19.69
C LEU A 172 -2.59 -7.00 19.48
N ARG A 173 -3.61 -6.25 19.90
CA ARG A 173 -3.69 -4.79 19.71
C ARG A 173 -2.77 -4.02 20.65
N LEU A 174 -2.59 -4.50 21.88
CA LEU A 174 -1.78 -3.84 22.91
C LEU A 174 -0.35 -4.40 23.00
N GLY A 175 -0.03 -5.44 22.21
CA GLY A 175 1.28 -6.10 22.23
C GLY A 175 1.57 -6.75 23.57
N LYS A 176 0.55 -7.38 24.19
CA LYS A 176 0.64 -8.03 25.49
C LYS A 176 0.83 -9.54 25.38
#